data_AF-A0AAJ2H3W1-F1
#
_entry.id   AF-A0AAJ2H3W1-F1
#
_cell.length_a   1.000
_cell.length_b   1.000
_cell.length_c   1.000
_cell.angle_alpha   90.00
_cell.angle_beta   90.00
_cell.angle_gamma   90.00
#
_symmetry.space_group_name_H-M   'P 1'
#
loop_
_entity.id
_entity.type
_entity.pdbx_description
1 polymer ?
#
loop_
_entity_poly.entity_id
_entity_poly.type
_entity_poly.pdbx_seq_one_letter_code
_entity_poly.pdbx_strand_id
1 'polypeptide(L)'
;FVEALLQLPMVLPPVVLGYLLLVSFGSQGFIGKYLDTLGIHLAFNWKGAVLASMVVAFPLIVQPIRLSFQLINRQLEHVAGSLGASPWRVFYSISLPLALPGMIIGSILGFSRSLGEF
;
A
#
# COMPACT_ATOMS: atom_id res chain seq x y z
N PHE A 1 16.82 -2.33 -2.21
CA PHE A 1 16.34 -1.18 -3.00
C PHE A 1 14.83 -1.00 -2.92
N VAL A 2 14.01 -2.01 -3.29
CA VAL A 2 12.54 -1.92 -3.21
C VAL A 2 12.05 -1.57 -1.80
N GLU A 3 12.60 -2.20 -0.75
CA GLU A 3 12.22 -1.88 0.64
C GLU A 3 12.48 -0.42 1.03
N ALA A 4 13.57 0.17 0.52
CA ALA A 4 13.86 1.59 0.76
C ALA A 4 12.80 2.46 0.10
N LEU A 5 12.35 2.11 -1.11
CA LEU A 5 11.29 2.83 -1.82
C LEU A 5 9.95 2.77 -1.06
N LEU A 6 9.61 1.61 -0.50
CA LEU A 6 8.38 1.43 0.29
C LEU A 6 8.42 2.22 1.61
N GLN A 7 9.61 2.45 2.16
CA GLN A 7 9.83 3.19 3.42
C GLN A 7 10.05 4.69 3.22
N LEU A 8 10.23 5.17 1.98
CA LEU A 8 10.43 6.60 1.70
C LEU A 8 9.39 7.51 2.39
N PRO A 9 8.08 7.18 2.40
CA PRO A 9 7.10 8.04 3.06
C PRO A 9 7.34 8.23 4.57
N MET A 10 7.98 7.25 5.21
CA MET A 10 8.28 7.25 6.65
C MET A 10 9.51 8.12 6.98
N VAL A 11 10.43 8.26 6.03
CA VAL A 11 11.70 9.00 6.21
C VAL A 11 11.55 10.48 5.83
N LEU A 12 10.64 10.79 4.91
CA LEU A 12 10.40 12.16 4.47
C LEU A 12 9.58 12.95 5.51
N PRO A 13 9.90 14.22 5.78
CA PRO A 13 9.05 15.09 6.58
C PRO A 13 7.65 15.19 5.95
N PRO A 14 6.56 15.21 6.74
CA PRO A 14 5.19 15.24 6.20
C PRO A 14 4.93 16.40 5.24
N VAL A 15 5.54 17.56 5.50
CA VAL A 15 5.43 18.76 4.67
C VAL A 15 6.05 18.54 3.29
N VAL A 16 7.23 17.91 3.23
CA VAL A 16 7.90 17.59 1.96
C VAL A 16 7.07 16.61 1.15
N LEU A 17 6.47 15.64 1.84
CA LEU A 17 5.60 14.63 1.24
C LEU A 17 4.34 15.27 0.64
N GLY A 18 3.67 16.15 1.38
CA GLY A 18 2.54 16.94 0.87
C GLY A 18 2.91 17.83 -0.31
N TYR A 19 4.07 18.49 -0.27
CA TYR A 19 4.56 19.29 -1.38
C TYR A 19 4.83 18.45 -2.63
N LEU A 20 5.48 17.28 -2.50
CA LEU A 20 5.72 16.37 -3.62
C LEU A 20 4.43 15.87 -4.24
N LEU A 21 3.43 15.54 -3.41
CA LEU A 21 2.11 15.15 -3.88
C LEU A 21 1.42 16.31 -4.61
N LEU A 22 1.51 17.54 -4.10
CA LEU A 22 0.93 18.71 -4.76
C LEU A 22 1.61 19.03 -6.09
N VAL A 23 2.94 18.96 -6.17
CA VAL A 23 3.67 19.21 -7.43
C VAL A 23 3.39 18.12 -8.46
N SER A 24 3.18 16.88 -8.02
CA SER A 24 2.92 15.75 -8.93
C SER A 24 1.45 15.69 -9.38
N PHE A 25 0.51 15.75 -8.42
CA PHE A 25 -0.93 15.55 -8.60
C PHE A 25 -1.76 16.85 -8.59
N GLY A 26 -1.12 18.00 -8.37
CA GLY A 26 -1.77 19.31 -8.48
C GLY A 26 -2.17 19.64 -9.92
N SER A 27 -3.04 20.63 -10.11
CA SER A 27 -3.56 21.02 -11.44
C SER A 27 -2.47 21.40 -12.45
N GLN A 28 -1.30 21.86 -11.97
CA GLN A 28 -0.16 22.18 -12.83
C GLN A 28 0.88 21.05 -12.96
N GLY A 29 0.73 19.97 -12.18
CA GLY A 29 1.63 18.81 -12.20
C GLY A 29 1.46 17.94 -13.43
N PHE A 30 2.49 17.17 -13.77
CA PHE A 30 2.45 16.28 -14.95
C PHE A 30 1.33 15.23 -14.84
N ILE A 31 1.18 14.60 -13.66
CA ILE A 31 0.14 13.60 -13.42
C ILE A 31 -1.22 14.27 -13.26
N GLY A 32 -1.28 15.38 -12.53
CA GLY A 32 -2.51 16.13 -12.34
C GLY A 32 -3.12 16.64 -13.65
N LYS A 33 -2.31 17.15 -14.59
CA LYS A 33 -2.77 17.58 -15.92
C LYS A 33 -3.37 16.43 -16.73
N TYR A 34 -2.76 15.24 -16.68
CA TYR A 34 -3.31 14.06 -17.36
C TYR A 34 -4.64 13.64 -16.73
N LEU A 35 -4.74 13.63 -15.40
CA LEU A 35 -5.99 13.32 -14.69
C LEU A 35 -7.08 14.36 -14.95
N ASP A 36 -6.71 15.62 -15.18
CA ASP A 36 -7.62 16.71 -15.55
C ASP A 36 -8.34 16.42 -16.87
N THR A 37 -7.63 15.83 -17.85
CA THR A 37 -8.25 15.40 -19.12
C THR A 37 -9.31 14.32 -18.95
N LEU A 38 -9.25 13.57 -17.84
CA LEU A 38 -10.22 12.57 -17.43
C LEU A 38 -11.30 13.13 -16.48
N GLY A 39 -11.27 14.43 -16.18
CA GLY A 39 -12.17 15.09 -15.23
C GLY A 39 -11.89 14.77 -13.75
N ILE A 40 -10.69 14.28 -13.43
CA ILE A 40 -10.28 13.92 -12.06
C ILE A 40 -9.40 15.01 -11.47
N HIS A 41 -9.97 15.83 -10.59
CA HIS A 41 -9.23 16.85 -9.84
C HIS A 41 -8.84 16.32 -8.45
N LEU A 42 -7.54 16.22 -8.16
CA LEU A 42 -7.02 15.78 -6.86
C LEU A 42 -6.61 16.96 -5.97
N ALA A 43 -6.17 18.08 -6.55
CA ALA A 43 -5.79 19.26 -5.78
C ALA A 43 -6.98 19.82 -5.01
N PHE A 44 -6.79 20.11 -3.71
CA PHE A 44 -7.82 20.70 -2.84
C PHE A 44 -9.17 19.95 -2.83
N ASN A 45 -9.14 18.64 -3.09
CA ASN A 45 -10.32 17.78 -3.13
C ASN A 45 -10.18 16.66 -2.08
N TRP A 46 -11.30 16.16 -1.56
CA TRP A 46 -11.32 15.00 -0.67
C TRP A 46 -10.61 13.78 -1.30
N LYS A 47 -10.66 13.62 -2.63
CA LYS A 47 -9.93 12.57 -3.35
C LYS A 47 -8.40 12.70 -3.21
N GLY A 48 -7.89 13.93 -3.20
CA GLY A 48 -6.48 14.21 -2.95
C GLY A 48 -6.08 13.93 -1.51
N ALA A 49 -6.97 14.25 -0.56
CA ALA A 49 -6.82 13.87 0.84
C ALA A 49 -6.71 12.34 1.00
N VAL A 50 -7.59 11.56 0.35
CA VAL A 50 -7.52 10.09 0.34
C VAL A 50 -6.18 9.61 -0.22
N LEU A 51 -5.74 10.16 -1.36
CA LEU A 51 -4.45 9.79 -1.97
C LEU A 51 -3.28 10.11 -1.04
N ALA A 52 -3.26 11.29 -0.41
CA ALA A 52 -2.22 11.67 0.53
C ALA A 52 -2.17 10.73 1.74
N SER A 53 -3.32 10.43 2.34
CA SER A 53 -3.42 9.49 3.45
C SER A 53 -2.96 8.08 3.07
N MET A 54 -3.30 7.61 1.85
CA MET A 54 -2.82 6.33 1.34
C MET A 54 -1.30 6.29 1.28
N VAL A 55 -0.64 7.32 0.76
CA VAL A 55 0.83 7.37 0.63
C VAL A 55 1.51 7.40 2.00
N VAL A 56 0.96 8.19 2.95
CA VAL A 56 1.50 8.29 4.31
C VAL A 56 1.29 7.00 5.11
N ALA A 57 0.12 6.37 4.99
CA ALA A 57 -0.21 5.12 5.67
C ALA A 57 0.43 3.88 5.04
N PHE A 58 0.89 3.97 3.79
CA PHE A 58 1.42 2.85 3.02
C PHE A 58 2.49 2.02 3.75
N PRO A 59 3.59 2.58 4.30
CA PRO A 59 4.60 1.78 5.00
C PRO A 59 4.04 1.05 6.22
N LEU A 60 3.09 1.66 6.93
CA LEU A 60 2.44 1.07 8.11
C LEU A 60 1.55 -0.12 7.74
N ILE A 61 0.89 -0.07 6.58
CA ILE A 61 0.04 -1.16 6.08
C ILE A 61 0.92 -2.32 5.57
N VAL A 62 1.97 -2.02 4.82
CA VAL A 62 2.80 -3.03 4.14
C VAL A 62 3.63 -3.86 5.12
N GLN A 63 4.11 -3.26 6.21
CA GLN A 63 4.96 -3.94 7.18
C GLN A 63 4.34 -5.22 7.80
N PRO A 64 3.14 -5.17 8.42
CA PRO A 64 2.50 -6.37 8.99
C PRO A 64 2.08 -7.39 7.93
N ILE A 65 1.71 -6.94 6.73
CA ILE A 65 1.42 -7.83 5.60
C ILE A 65 2.65 -8.63 5.22
N ARG A 66 3.79 -7.95 5.00
CA ARG A 66 5.06 -8.58 4.67
C ARG A 66 5.50 -9.57 5.75
N LEU A 67 5.43 -9.17 7.02
CA LEU A 67 5.77 -10.04 8.14
C LEU A 67 4.89 -11.30 8.15
N SER A 68 3.60 -11.15 7.89
CA SER A 68 2.69 -12.30 7.85
C SER A 68 3.04 -13.27 6.72
N PHE A 69 3.38 -12.77 5.53
CA PHE A 69 3.89 -13.63 4.46
C PHE A 69 5.22 -14.29 4.79
N GLN A 70 6.12 -13.61 5.51
CA GLN A 70 7.41 -14.18 5.93
C GLN A 70 7.28 -15.30 6.97
N LEU A 71 6.23 -15.27 7.79
CA LEU A 71 5.96 -16.28 8.80
C LEU A 71 5.31 -17.55 8.24
N ILE A 72 4.86 -17.54 6.98
CA ILE A 72 4.25 -18.70 6.35
C ILE A 72 5.30 -19.79 6.16
N ASN A 73 4.98 -20.99 6.65
CA ASN A 73 5.83 -22.16 6.43
C ASN A 73 5.82 -22.56 4.95
N ARG A 74 6.95 -22.33 4.26
CA ARG A 74 7.15 -22.68 2.84
C ARG A 74 6.92 -24.16 2.53
N GLN A 75 7.02 -25.06 3.51
CA GLN A 75 6.73 -26.48 3.29
C GLN A 75 5.27 -26.70 2.88
N LEU A 76 4.32 -25.90 3.37
CA LEU A 76 2.92 -26.00 2.96
C LEU A 76 2.74 -25.73 1.47
N GLU A 77 3.44 -24.72 0.95
CA GLU A 77 3.43 -24.36 -0.47
C GLU A 77 4.11 -25.44 -1.32
N HIS A 78 5.24 -25.98 -0.86
CA HIS A 78 5.95 -27.08 -1.55
C HIS A 78 5.13 -28.37 -1.61
N VAL A 79 4.46 -28.76 -0.52
CA VAL A 79 3.59 -29.94 -0.49
C VAL A 79 2.44 -29.76 -1.47
N ALA A 80 1.77 -28.61 -1.46
CA ALA A 80 0.67 -28.33 -2.39
C ALA A 80 1.15 -28.34 -3.85
N GLY A 81 2.32 -27.78 -4.15
CA GLY A 81 2.94 -27.85 -5.47
C GLY A 81 3.25 -29.28 -5.90
N SER A 82 3.74 -30.13 -5.00
CA SER A 82 4.00 -31.55 -5.28
C SER A 82 2.73 -32.37 -5.57
N LEU A 83 1.59 -31.93 -5.02
CA LEU A 83 0.26 -32.51 -5.29
C LEU A 83 -0.36 -32.00 -6.61
N GLY A 84 0.39 -31.23 -7.41
CA GLY A 84 -0.06 -30.70 -8.71
C GLY A 84 -0.85 -29.39 -8.63
N ALA A 85 -0.86 -28.71 -7.48
CA ALA A 85 -1.47 -27.38 -7.40
C ALA A 85 -0.63 -26.36 -8.19
N SER A 86 -1.29 -25.58 -9.05
CA SER A 86 -0.65 -24.46 -9.73
C SER A 86 -0.23 -23.37 -8.74
N PRO A 87 0.78 -22.54 -9.04
CA PRO A 87 1.22 -21.46 -8.15
C PRO A 87 0.09 -20.51 -7.73
N TRP A 88 -0.83 -20.22 -8.66
CA TRP A 88 -2.02 -19.41 -8.37
C TRP A 88 -2.95 -20.10 -7.37
N ARG A 89 -3.19 -21.40 -7.51
CA ARG A 89 -4.00 -22.16 -6.55
C ARG A 89 -3.34 -22.14 -5.17
N VAL A 90 -2.03 -22.42 -5.09
CA VAL A 90 -1.27 -22.37 -3.81
C VAL A 90 -1.39 -21.00 -3.15
N PHE A 91 -1.24 -19.92 -3.91
CA PHE A 91 -1.37 -18.56 -3.40
C PHE A 91 -2.76 -18.30 -2.81
N TYR A 92 -3.83 -18.59 -3.54
CA TYR A 92 -5.19 -18.31 -3.06
C TYR A 92 -5.68 -19.27 -1.97
N SER A 93 -5.19 -20.51 -1.93
CA SER A 93 -5.64 -21.51 -0.96
C SER A 93 -4.79 -21.59 0.31
N ILE A 94 -3.53 -21.14 0.26
CA ILE A 94 -2.58 -21.27 1.37
C ILE A 94 -2.02 -19.90 1.74
N SER A 95 -1.28 -19.25 0.83
CA SER A 95 -0.50 -18.06 1.18
C SER A 95 -1.40 -16.88 1.57
N LEU A 96 -2.46 -16.63 0.80
CA LEU A 96 -3.38 -15.52 1.01
C LEU A 96 -4.20 -15.68 2.30
N PRO A 97 -4.86 -16.83 2.59
CA PRO A 97 -5.57 -17.04 3.85
C PRO A 97 -4.67 -16.94 5.08
N LEU A 98 -3.43 -17.46 5.01
CA LEU A 98 -2.49 -17.38 6.12
C LEU A 98 -1.93 -15.97 6.33
N ALA A 99 -1.89 -15.14 5.29
CA ALA A 99 -1.50 -13.74 5.39
C ALA A 99 -2.64 -12.80 5.84
N LEU A 100 -3.89 -13.28 5.89
CA LEU A 100 -5.06 -12.47 6.28
C LEU A 100 -4.90 -11.72 7.61
N PRO A 101 -4.36 -12.33 8.70
CA PRO A 101 -4.16 -11.60 9.95
C PRO A 101 -3.28 -10.35 9.76
N GLY A 102 -2.21 -10.45 8.97
CA GLY A 102 -1.36 -9.32 8.61
C GLY A 102 -2.06 -8.24 7.80
N MET A 103 -2.93 -8.66 6.87
CA MET A 103 -3.76 -7.73 6.09
C MET A 103 -4.74 -6.98 6.97
N ILE A 104 -5.37 -7.66 7.93
CA ILE A 104 -6.29 -7.04 8.90
C ILE A 104 -5.53 -6.05 9.78
N ILE A 105 -4.41 -6.45 10.37
CA ILE A 105 -3.56 -5.57 11.21
C ILE A 105 -3.10 -4.36 10.40
N GLY A 106 -2.58 -4.57 9.19
CA GLY A 106 -2.16 -3.49 8.30
C GLY A 106 -3.30 -2.51 8.00
N SER A 107 -4.49 -3.04 7.70
CA SER A 107 -5.67 -2.22 7.41
C SER A 107 -6.10 -1.38 8.62
N ILE A 108 -6.09 -1.97 9.82
CA ILE A 108 -6.39 -1.26 11.08
C ILE A 108 -5.36 -0.16 11.32
N LEU A 109 -4.06 -0.43 11.21
CA LEU A 109 -3.01 0.57 11.41
C LEU A 109 -3.12 1.71 10.40
N GLY A 110 -3.36 1.41 9.12
CA GLY A 110 -3.55 2.42 8.09
C GLY A 110 -4.79 3.28 8.33
N PHE A 111 -5.89 2.67 8.77
CA PHE A 111 -7.11 3.37 9.13
C PHE A 111 -6.89 4.28 10.34
N SER A 112 -6.30 3.77 11.43
CA SER A 112 -5.96 4.56 12.62
C SER A 112 -5.05 5.74 12.30
N ARG A 113 -4.04 5.53 11.43
CA ARG A 113 -3.15 6.62 11.00
C ARG A 113 -3.91 7.70 10.24
N SER A 114 -4.81 7.30 9.35
CA SER A 114 -5.60 8.22 8.52
C SER A 114 -6.58 9.03 9.37
N LEU A 115 -7.18 8.43 10.40
CA LEU A 115 -8.03 9.15 11.36
C LEU A 115 -7.28 10.18 12.19
N GLY A 116 -5.97 9.98 12.45
CA GLY A 116 -5.18 10.91 13.26
C GLY A 116 -4.60 12.12 12.51
N GLU A 117 -4.65 12.13 11.17
CA GLU A 117 -4.17 13.24 10.33
C GLU A 117 -5.27 14.23 9.93
N PHE A 118 -6.53 13.89 10.19
CA PHE A 118 -7.70 14.75 9.97
C PHE A 118 -8.36 15.10 11.29
#